data_AF-A0A5D2TKY6-F1
#
_entry.id   AF-A0A5D2TKY6-F1
#
_cell.length_a   1.000
_cell.length_b   1.000
_cell.length_c   1.000
_cell.angle_alpha   90.00
_cell.angle_beta   90.00
_cell.angle_gamma   90.00
#
_symmetry.space_group_name_H-M   'P 1'
#
loop_
_entity.id
_entity.type
_entity.pdbx_description
1 polymer ?
#
loop_
_entity_poly.entity_id
_entity_poly.type
_entity_poly.pdbx_seq_one_letter_code
_entity_poly.pdbx_strand_id
1 'polypeptide(L)'
;MVRWQRHLQCALRRIRRRLEHNYPLSSNYSSTSTSRLSSSLLPSELPGIQRLWKPPSASISSPLYQYFQQLGISTSRKLLAGSSEETPISSPLTPVLAIDIGKNEEKKGVANRTKVQAVLKKIKQSPKKVNLVAALIRGMRVEDALLQLQVTVKLAAKTVYQVIHSARADATHNHGLDPRLSATAEAFIGKGMFLKRVSFHGKGRSGIKERPEC
;
A
#
# COMPACT_ATOMS: atom_id res chain seq x y z
N MET A 1 39.55 3.88 -44.16
CA MET A 1 38.78 2.81 -44.85
C MET A 1 38.28 1.76 -43.86
N VAL A 2 37.34 2.10 -42.95
CA VAL A 2 36.82 1.16 -41.93
C VAL A 2 35.31 1.37 -41.71
N ARG A 3 34.53 1.35 -42.80
CA ARG A 3 33.05 1.38 -42.74
C ARG A 3 32.39 0.06 -43.16
N TRP A 4 33.14 -0.87 -43.74
CA TRP A 4 32.62 -2.14 -44.26
C TRP A 4 32.56 -3.28 -43.22
N GLN A 5 33.29 -3.17 -42.10
CA GLN A 5 33.42 -4.24 -41.12
C GLN A 5 32.18 -4.44 -40.22
N ARG A 6 31.24 -3.48 -40.19
CA ARG A 6 30.01 -3.57 -39.37
C ARG A 6 28.86 -4.29 -40.05
N HIS A 7 28.83 -4.36 -41.38
CA HIS A 7 27.75 -5.03 -42.11
C HIS A 7 27.93 -6.56 -42.16
N LEU A 8 29.17 -7.06 -42.17
CA LEU A 8 29.44 -8.49 -42.20
C LEU A 8 29.06 -9.22 -40.91
N GLN A 9 29.21 -8.56 -39.74
CA GLN A 9 28.82 -9.15 -38.45
C GLN A 9 27.29 -9.28 -38.29
N CYS A 10 26.50 -8.44 -38.97
CA CYS A 10 25.04 -8.55 -38.99
C CYS A 10 24.55 -9.73 -39.85
N ALA A 11 25.24 -10.04 -40.95
CA ALA A 11 24.91 -11.18 -41.82
C ALA A 11 25.17 -12.53 -41.12
N LEU A 12 26.31 -12.66 -40.42
CA LEU A 12 26.69 -13.89 -39.72
C LEU A 12 25.77 -14.22 -38.52
N ARG A 13 25.13 -13.23 -37.87
CA ARG A 13 24.13 -13.50 -36.82
C ARG A 13 22.79 -14.00 -37.36
N ARG A 14 22.47 -13.71 -38.63
CA ARG A 14 21.20 -14.14 -39.25
C ARG A 14 21.23 -15.62 -39.65
N ILE A 15 22.41 -16.13 -40.01
CA ILE A 15 22.61 -17.54 -40.40
C ILE A 15 22.56 -18.47 -39.17
N ARG A 16 23.03 -18.02 -38.00
CA ARG A 16 23.07 -18.83 -36.77
C ARG A 16 21.69 -19.08 -36.10
N ARG A 17 20.60 -18.49 -36.58
CA ARG A 17 19.23 -18.75 -36.06
C ARG A 17 18.37 -19.62 -36.98
N ARG A 18 18.97 -20.29 -37.97
CA ARG A 18 18.25 -21.10 -38.98
C ARG A 18 18.43 -22.61 -38.82
N LEU A 19 19.07 -23.05 -37.74
CA LEU A 19 19.14 -24.42 -37.27
C LEU A 19 18.68 -24.41 -35.81
N GLU A 20 18.04 -25.49 -35.35
CA GLU A 20 17.23 -25.65 -34.14
C GLU A 20 15.72 -25.37 -34.32
N HIS A 21 15.07 -26.25 -35.09
CA HIS A 21 13.74 -26.77 -34.74
C HIS A 21 13.95 -28.26 -34.43
N ASN A 22 13.44 -28.72 -33.29
CA ASN A 22 12.76 -30.02 -33.09
C ASN A 22 12.81 -30.44 -31.62
N TYR A 23 11.77 -30.11 -30.84
CA TYR A 23 11.25 -30.95 -29.75
C TYR A 23 9.74 -30.65 -29.60
N PRO A 24 8.85 -31.66 -29.69
CA PRO A 24 7.40 -31.46 -29.60
C PRO A 24 6.93 -31.33 -28.15
N LEU A 25 5.99 -30.41 -27.93
CA LEU A 25 5.28 -30.18 -26.67
C LEU A 25 3.99 -31.03 -26.70
N SER A 26 3.87 -32.05 -25.84
CA SER A 26 2.60 -32.76 -25.64
C SER A 26 1.69 -31.95 -24.70
N SER A 27 0.62 -31.38 -25.23
CA SER A 27 -0.47 -30.80 -24.44
C SER A 27 -1.71 -31.68 -24.53
N ASN A 28 -2.07 -32.33 -23.43
CA ASN A 28 -3.34 -33.05 -23.30
C ASN A 28 -4.46 -32.03 -23.08
N TYR A 29 -5.36 -31.90 -24.07
CA TYR A 29 -6.65 -31.23 -23.93
C TYR A 29 -7.70 -32.28 -23.60
N SER A 30 -8.28 -32.20 -22.40
CA SER A 30 -9.50 -32.95 -22.06
C SER A 30 -10.70 -32.03 -22.30
N SER A 31 -11.51 -32.40 -23.28
CA SER A 31 -12.83 -31.84 -23.55
C SER A 31 -13.90 -32.65 -22.82
N THR A 32 -14.75 -31.98 -22.02
CA THR A 32 -16.03 -32.56 -21.59
C THR A 32 -17.16 -31.67 -22.10
N SER A 33 -18.02 -32.30 -22.90
CA SER A 33 -19.26 -31.79 -23.47
C SER A 33 -20.45 -32.30 -22.64
N THR A 34 -21.61 -31.67 -22.88
CA THR A 34 -22.97 -31.97 -22.40
C THR A 34 -23.33 -31.39 -21.03
N SER A 35 -24.49 -30.76 -20.81
CA SER A 35 -25.80 -30.99 -21.40
C SER A 35 -26.68 -29.73 -21.52
N ARG A 36 -27.63 -29.82 -22.45
CA ARG A 36 -28.75 -28.93 -22.74
C ARG A 36 -29.67 -28.75 -21.52
N LEU A 37 -30.33 -27.60 -21.42
CA LEU A 37 -31.78 -27.52 -21.21
C LEU A 37 -32.33 -26.23 -21.84
N SER A 38 -33.56 -26.36 -22.29
CA SER A 38 -34.29 -25.57 -23.27
C SER A 38 -35.48 -24.86 -22.63
N SER A 39 -35.78 -23.63 -23.06
CA SER A 39 -37.10 -22.96 -23.03
C SER A 39 -36.91 -21.49 -23.41
N SER A 40 -37.76 -20.71 -24.07
CA SER A 40 -38.89 -20.85 -25.00
C SER A 40 -39.45 -19.41 -25.12
N LEU A 41 -39.95 -19.02 -26.31
CA LEU A 41 -40.80 -17.82 -26.58
C LEU A 41 -40.07 -16.46 -26.57
N LEU A 42 -40.30 -15.45 -27.42
CA LEU A 42 -40.93 -15.19 -28.73
C LEU A 42 -40.36 -13.81 -29.18
N PRO A 43 -40.47 -13.40 -30.45
CA PRO A 43 -39.82 -12.21 -31.01
C PRO A 43 -40.70 -10.96 -30.98
N SER A 44 -40.12 -9.78 -30.70
CA SER A 44 -40.69 -8.49 -31.13
C SER A 44 -39.68 -7.34 -31.04
N GLU A 45 -39.35 -6.81 -32.23
CA GLU A 45 -39.36 -5.38 -32.60
C GLU A 45 -38.74 -4.35 -31.64
N LEU A 46 -37.59 -3.78 -32.04
CA LEU A 46 -37.14 -2.46 -31.59
C LEU A 46 -37.55 -1.39 -32.61
N PRO A 47 -38.00 -0.21 -32.14
CA PRO A 47 -37.62 1.02 -32.83
C PRO A 47 -37.13 2.12 -31.87
N GLY A 48 -35.92 2.59 -32.17
CA GLY A 48 -35.65 3.98 -32.53
C GLY A 48 -36.05 5.17 -31.63
N ILE A 49 -34.99 5.89 -31.20
CA ILE A 49 -34.78 7.36 -31.30
C ILE A 49 -35.41 8.30 -30.24
N GLN A 50 -34.51 8.78 -29.38
CA GLN A 50 -34.24 10.17 -28.95
C GLN A 50 -35.39 11.10 -28.50
N ARG A 51 -35.30 11.56 -27.24
CA ARG A 51 -35.48 12.96 -26.76
C ARG A 51 -35.52 12.96 -25.22
N LEU A 52 -35.11 13.96 -24.44
CA LEU A 52 -34.58 15.32 -24.61
C LEU A 52 -34.01 15.69 -23.22
N TRP A 53 -33.02 16.58 -23.15
CA TRP A 53 -32.43 17.06 -21.90
C TRP A 53 -33.39 17.93 -21.04
N LYS A 54 -33.13 17.91 -19.70
CA LYS A 54 -33.42 18.90 -18.60
C LYS A 54 -34.65 18.62 -17.69
N PRO A 55 -34.73 19.20 -16.46
CA PRO A 55 -33.84 19.22 -15.27
C PRO A 55 -34.59 18.69 -14.00
N PRO A 56 -34.00 18.62 -12.78
CA PRO A 56 -34.77 18.23 -11.58
C PRO A 56 -35.51 19.44 -11.00
N SER A 57 -36.84 19.40 -10.99
CA SER A 57 -37.65 20.35 -10.22
C SER A 57 -37.97 19.78 -8.84
N ALA A 58 -37.65 20.57 -7.82
CA ALA A 58 -37.97 20.30 -6.43
C ALA A 58 -39.50 20.31 -6.18
N SER A 59 -39.97 19.35 -5.38
CA SER A 59 -41.15 19.54 -4.53
C SER A 59 -40.95 18.78 -3.22
N ILE A 60 -40.70 19.54 -2.16
CA ILE A 60 -40.77 19.10 -0.78
C ILE A 60 -42.25 19.03 -0.42
N SER A 61 -42.73 17.87 0.00
CA SER A 61 -43.87 17.80 0.93
C SER A 61 -43.72 16.58 1.82
N SER A 62 -42.95 16.73 2.89
CA SER A 62 -43.15 15.92 4.08
C SER A 62 -44.27 16.56 4.92
N PRO A 63 -45.00 15.77 5.71
CA PRO A 63 -44.47 15.69 7.06
C PRO A 63 -44.48 14.26 7.59
N LEU A 64 -43.32 13.87 8.11
CA LEU A 64 -43.06 12.69 8.96
C LEU A 64 -43.91 12.67 10.25
N TYR A 65 -44.88 13.58 10.41
CA TYR A 65 -45.73 13.72 11.59
C TYR A 65 -46.73 12.57 11.71
N GLN A 66 -47.25 12.06 10.59
CA GLN A 66 -48.25 10.99 10.59
C GLN A 66 -47.66 9.63 11.03
N TYR A 67 -46.37 9.44 10.79
CA TYR A 67 -45.62 8.24 11.19
C TYR A 67 -45.43 8.17 12.72
N PHE A 68 -45.22 9.31 13.38
CA PHE A 68 -45.02 9.34 14.83
C PHE A 68 -46.30 9.04 15.63
N GLN A 69 -47.49 9.29 15.06
CA GLN A 69 -48.75 8.97 15.73
C GLN A 69 -49.08 7.47 15.72
N GLN A 70 -48.70 6.72 14.68
CA GLN A 70 -48.96 5.27 14.58
C GLN A 70 -48.12 4.45 15.57
N LEU A 71 -47.01 5.00 16.07
CA LEU A 71 -46.13 4.35 17.04
C LEU A 71 -46.52 4.63 18.51
N GLY A 72 -47.60 5.39 18.76
CA GLY A 72 -48.12 5.63 20.11
C GLY A 72 -47.24 6.52 21.00
N ILE A 73 -46.24 7.19 20.44
CA ILE A 73 -45.33 8.08 21.19
C ILE A 73 -45.99 9.46 21.27
N SER A 74 -46.93 9.62 22.19
CA SER A 74 -47.49 10.92 22.54
C SER A 74 -46.57 11.62 23.53
N THR A 75 -45.88 12.67 23.10
CA THR A 75 -45.11 13.52 24.02
C THR A 75 -46.06 14.47 24.74
N SER A 76 -46.71 13.97 25.78
CA SER A 76 -47.37 14.79 26.79
C SER A 76 -47.23 14.11 28.13
N ARG A 77 -46.08 14.31 28.78
CA ARG A 77 -45.97 14.17 30.23
C ARG A 77 -45.19 15.33 30.82
N LYS A 78 -45.87 16.05 31.72
CA LYS A 78 -45.34 17.10 32.57
C LYS A 78 -44.29 16.52 33.52
N LEU A 79 -43.16 17.21 33.66
CA LEU A 79 -42.12 16.88 34.63
C LEU A 79 -42.64 17.12 36.05
N LEU A 80 -42.57 16.10 36.91
CA LEU A 80 -42.68 16.26 38.36
C LEU A 80 -41.27 16.20 38.95
N ALA A 81 -40.90 17.27 39.65
CA ALA A 81 -39.70 17.36 40.45
C ALA A 81 -39.91 16.65 41.81
N GLY A 82 -38.87 15.97 42.29
CA GLY A 82 -38.71 15.60 43.70
C GLY A 82 -38.67 14.09 43.98
N SER A 83 -37.48 13.57 44.26
CA SER A 83 -37.14 12.73 45.42
C SER A 83 -35.77 12.09 45.22
N SER A 84 -35.00 12.10 46.30
CA SER A 84 -33.63 11.60 46.44
C SER A 84 -33.52 10.08 46.36
N GLU A 85 -32.41 9.62 45.78
CA GLU A 85 -31.86 8.24 45.79
C GLU A 85 -32.46 7.21 44.82
N GLU A 86 -31.91 7.15 43.61
CA GLU A 86 -31.72 5.90 42.87
C GLU A 86 -30.35 5.96 42.16
N THR A 87 -29.51 4.93 42.36
CA THR A 87 -28.19 4.84 41.72
C THR A 87 -28.37 4.49 40.23
N PRO A 88 -27.79 5.24 39.29
CA PRO A 88 -27.94 4.93 37.87
C PRO A 88 -27.10 3.70 37.53
N ILE A 89 -27.75 2.58 37.20
CA ILE A 89 -27.11 1.42 36.59
C ILE A 89 -26.63 1.85 35.18
N SER A 90 -25.33 1.82 34.96
CA SER A 90 -24.71 2.25 33.70
C SER A 90 -25.13 1.35 32.54
N SER A 91 -25.78 1.94 31.54
CA SER A 91 -26.13 1.26 30.29
C SER A 91 -24.88 0.81 29.52
N PRO A 92 -24.86 -0.38 28.87
CA PRO A 92 -23.66 -0.91 28.20
C PRO A 92 -23.30 -0.21 26.87
N LEU A 93 -24.04 0.82 26.45
CA LEU A 93 -23.88 1.45 25.12
C LEU A 93 -23.52 2.95 25.14
N THR A 94 -23.25 3.53 26.32
CA THR A 94 -22.64 4.86 26.41
C THR A 94 -21.11 4.70 26.42
N PRO A 95 -20.35 5.20 25.43
CA PRO A 95 -18.92 5.38 25.61
C PRO A 95 -18.74 6.45 26.69
N VAL A 96 -18.24 6.06 27.85
CA VAL A 96 -17.95 6.94 28.97
C VAL A 96 -16.96 8.01 28.47
N LEU A 97 -17.42 9.25 28.32
CA LEU A 97 -16.53 10.41 28.27
C LEU A 97 -16.00 10.64 29.69
N ALA A 98 -15.13 9.73 30.12
CA ALA A 98 -14.25 9.96 31.24
C ALA A 98 -13.15 10.87 30.72
N ILE A 99 -13.04 12.03 31.35
CA ILE A 99 -11.83 12.83 31.35
C ILE A 99 -10.77 11.97 32.03
N ASP A 100 -10.10 11.13 31.23
CA ASP A 100 -8.90 10.38 31.62
C ASP A 100 -7.71 11.34 31.59
N ILE A 101 -7.69 12.27 32.55
CA ILE A 101 -6.42 12.84 33.01
C ILE A 101 -5.71 11.70 33.74
N GLY A 102 -4.81 11.04 33.02
CA GLY A 102 -3.91 10.04 33.57
C GLY A 102 -4.39 8.60 33.42
N LYS A 103 -4.49 8.12 32.17
CA LYS A 103 -4.33 6.70 31.80
C LYS A 103 -4.11 6.56 30.28
N ASN A 104 -3.01 7.13 29.81
CA ASN A 104 -2.29 6.66 28.62
C ASN A 104 -0.79 6.69 28.92
N GLU A 105 -0.44 6.22 30.11
CA GLU A 105 0.92 5.89 30.50
C GLU A 105 1.02 4.38 30.73
N GLU A 106 0.65 3.60 29.71
CA GLU A 106 1.06 2.21 29.66
C GLU A 106 2.54 2.15 29.29
N LYS A 107 3.37 2.25 30.34
CA LYS A 107 4.78 1.82 30.40
C LYS A 107 5.62 2.23 29.18
N LYS A 108 5.86 3.53 28.98
CA LYS A 108 7.12 3.96 28.36
C LYS A 108 8.20 3.94 29.43
N GLY A 109 8.50 2.75 29.95
CA GLY A 109 9.71 2.57 30.73
C GLY A 109 10.85 3.14 29.91
N VAL A 110 11.52 4.15 30.44
CA VAL A 110 12.83 4.60 29.97
C VAL A 110 13.78 3.44 30.31
N ALA A 111 13.63 2.35 29.56
CA ALA A 111 14.70 1.41 29.39
C ALA A 111 15.86 2.27 28.90
N ASN A 112 17.02 2.10 29.51
CA ASN A 112 18.27 2.65 29.00
C ASN A 112 18.47 2.09 27.59
N ARG A 113 17.83 2.71 26.59
CA ARG A 113 17.89 2.27 25.20
C ARG A 113 19.18 2.84 24.67
N THR A 114 20.26 2.10 24.89
CA THR A 114 21.55 2.33 24.23
C THR A 114 21.40 2.26 22.69
N LYS A 115 20.29 1.70 22.20
CA LYS A 115 19.95 1.60 20.78
C LYS A 115 18.98 2.71 20.36
N VAL A 116 19.36 3.41 19.29
CA VAL A 116 18.55 4.44 18.62
C VAL A 116 18.02 3.88 17.31
N GLN A 117 16.78 4.23 16.95
CA GLN A 117 16.12 3.74 15.75
C GLN A 117 15.65 4.91 14.88
N ALA A 118 16.01 4.90 13.61
CA ALA A 118 15.43 5.77 12.58
C ALA A 118 14.85 4.92 11.44
N VAL A 119 13.66 5.28 10.96
CA VAL A 119 12.94 4.54 9.91
C VAL A 119 12.42 5.51 8.85
N LEU A 120 12.80 5.28 7.59
CA LEU A 120 12.22 5.94 6.44
C LEU A 120 11.27 4.99 5.72
N LYS A 121 10.03 5.42 5.51
CA LYS A 121 8.96 4.65 4.87
C LYS A 121 8.70 5.16 3.46
N LYS A 122 8.07 4.34 2.62
CA LYS A 122 7.61 4.70 1.26
C LYS A 122 8.77 5.03 0.31
N ILE A 123 9.87 4.29 0.40
CA ILE A 123 11.00 4.46 -0.49
C ILE A 123 10.64 3.80 -1.83
N LYS A 124 10.62 4.59 -2.91
CA LYS A 124 10.28 4.13 -4.27
C LYS A 124 11.43 3.36 -4.95
N GLN A 125 12.01 2.41 -4.24
CA GLN A 125 13.09 1.54 -4.73
C GLN A 125 12.80 0.09 -4.35
N SER A 126 13.38 -0.85 -5.10
CA SER A 126 13.23 -2.28 -4.77
C SER A 126 14.03 -2.62 -3.51
N PRO A 127 13.45 -3.35 -2.54
CA PRO A 127 14.11 -3.69 -1.28
C PRO A 127 15.44 -4.42 -1.51
N LYS A 128 15.53 -5.27 -2.53
CA LYS A 128 16.78 -5.98 -2.88
C LYS A 128 17.92 -5.01 -3.22
N LYS A 129 17.63 -3.92 -3.93
CA LYS A 129 18.65 -2.94 -4.34
C LYS A 129 19.14 -2.11 -3.15
N VAL A 130 18.24 -1.73 -2.26
CA VAL A 130 18.60 -1.01 -1.03
C VAL A 130 19.36 -1.94 -0.09
N ASN A 131 19.00 -3.23 -0.04
CA ASN A 131 19.63 -4.20 0.87
C ASN A 131 21.09 -4.47 0.55
N LEU A 132 21.47 -4.39 -0.73
CA LEU A 132 22.88 -4.45 -1.12
C LEU A 132 23.71 -3.33 -0.48
N VAL A 133 23.16 -2.13 -0.38
CA VAL A 133 23.84 -0.98 0.24
C VAL A 133 23.78 -1.07 1.76
N ALA A 134 22.63 -1.44 2.33
CA ALA A 134 22.52 -1.60 3.78
C ALA A 134 23.43 -2.72 4.32
N ALA A 135 23.61 -3.81 3.57
CA ALA A 135 24.54 -4.87 3.95
C ALA A 135 25.99 -4.37 4.08
N LEU A 136 26.39 -3.41 3.24
CA LEU A 136 27.74 -2.84 3.26
C LEU A 136 28.03 -2.03 4.54
N ILE A 137 27.03 -1.37 5.11
CA ILE A 137 27.19 -0.47 6.27
C ILE A 137 26.95 -1.11 7.63
N ARG A 138 26.51 -2.37 7.66
CA ARG A 138 26.26 -3.10 8.92
C ARG A 138 27.55 -3.28 9.68
N GLY A 139 27.54 -2.90 10.96
CA GLY A 139 28.69 -3.03 11.85
C GLY A 139 29.76 -1.93 11.69
N MET A 140 29.59 -0.98 10.76
CA MET A 140 30.52 0.14 10.60
C MET A 140 30.24 1.25 11.62
N ARG A 141 31.26 2.04 11.94
CA ARG A 141 31.08 3.31 12.68
C ARG A 141 30.25 4.27 11.83
N VAL A 142 29.48 5.15 12.48
CA VAL A 142 28.56 6.07 11.78
C VAL A 142 29.32 7.00 10.83
N GLU A 143 30.48 7.50 11.23
CA GLU A 143 31.31 8.40 10.41
C GLU A 143 31.83 7.68 9.15
N ASP A 144 32.40 6.49 9.30
CA ASP A 144 32.88 5.65 8.20
C ASP A 144 31.77 5.29 7.23
N ALA A 145 30.58 4.96 7.75
CA ALA A 145 29.41 4.66 6.94
C ALA A 145 28.98 5.86 6.09
N LEU A 146 28.97 7.07 6.64
CA LEU A 146 28.62 8.28 5.89
C LEU A 146 29.62 8.56 4.76
N LEU A 147 30.92 8.42 5.03
CA LEU A 147 31.97 8.58 4.01
C LEU A 147 31.84 7.55 2.89
N GLN A 148 31.65 6.28 3.26
CA GLN A 148 31.50 5.20 2.28
C GLN A 148 30.26 5.41 1.39
N LEU A 149 29.15 5.86 1.98
CA LEU A 149 27.92 6.14 1.23
C LEU A 149 28.08 7.30 0.24
N GLN A 150 28.90 8.32 0.56
CA GLN A 150 29.18 9.43 -0.36
C GLN A 150 29.94 8.99 -1.61
N VAL A 151 30.88 8.03 -1.47
CA VAL A 151 31.70 7.53 -2.58
C VAL A 151 30.96 6.46 -3.40
N THR A 152 30.02 5.72 -2.79
CA THR A 152 29.31 4.66 -3.50
C THR A 152 28.45 5.17 -4.66
N VAL A 153 28.62 4.55 -5.83
CA VAL A 153 27.93 4.92 -7.09
C VAL A 153 26.44 4.55 -7.09
N LYS A 154 25.98 3.67 -6.19
CA LYS A 154 24.59 3.16 -6.20
C LYS A 154 23.61 4.26 -5.78
N LEU A 155 22.51 4.43 -6.53
CA LEU A 155 21.46 5.42 -6.20
C LEU A 155 20.84 5.26 -4.81
N ALA A 156 20.76 4.02 -4.30
CA ALA A 156 20.24 3.74 -2.97
C ALA A 156 21.15 4.27 -1.84
N ALA A 157 22.41 4.63 -2.14
CA ALA A 157 23.29 5.24 -1.15
C ALA A 157 22.76 6.58 -0.64
N LYS A 158 22.15 7.38 -1.53
CA LYS A 158 21.57 8.68 -1.15
C LYS A 158 20.43 8.55 -0.14
N THR A 159 19.56 7.57 -0.33
CA THR A 159 18.44 7.33 0.60
C THR A 159 18.93 6.78 1.92
N VAL A 160 19.87 5.83 1.90
CA VAL A 160 20.46 5.27 3.12
C VAL A 160 21.26 6.33 3.91
N TYR A 161 21.99 7.20 3.22
CA TYR A 161 22.71 8.33 3.83
C TYR A 161 21.78 9.24 4.63
N GLN A 162 20.62 9.60 4.06
CA GLN A 162 19.62 10.43 4.75
C GLN A 162 19.13 9.76 6.04
N VAL A 163 18.89 8.45 6.02
CA VAL A 163 18.44 7.70 7.20
C VAL A 163 19.50 7.67 8.29
N ILE A 164 20.76 7.41 7.94
CA ILE A 164 21.85 7.40 8.93
C ILE A 164 22.08 8.80 9.50
N HIS A 165 22.03 9.83 8.65
CA HIS A 165 22.16 11.21 9.09
C HIS A 165 21.05 11.58 10.08
N SER A 166 19.81 11.16 9.82
CA SER A 166 18.69 11.31 10.77
C SER A 166 18.94 10.54 12.06
N ALA A 167 19.36 9.28 11.98
CA ALA A 167 19.64 8.44 13.16
C ALA A 167 20.72 9.05 14.05
N ARG A 168 21.77 9.63 13.44
CA ARG A 168 22.82 10.36 14.15
C ARG A 168 22.25 11.58 14.87
N ALA A 169 21.39 12.37 14.20
CA ALA A 169 20.76 13.53 14.81
C ALA A 169 19.87 13.12 15.99
N ASP A 170 19.05 12.09 15.84
CA ASP A 170 18.20 11.55 16.91
C ASP A 170 19.03 11.04 18.08
N ALA A 171 20.15 10.37 17.82
CA ALA A 171 21.07 9.89 18.85
C ALA A 171 21.66 11.04 19.67
N THR A 172 22.08 12.11 19.02
CA THR A 172 22.64 13.28 19.70
C THR A 172 21.59 14.10 20.45
N HIS A 173 20.43 14.35 19.83
CA HIS A 173 19.44 15.28 20.36
C HIS A 173 18.50 14.63 21.38
N ASN A 174 17.96 13.45 21.06
CA ASN A 174 16.95 12.81 21.91
C ASN A 174 17.59 11.87 22.95
N HIS A 175 18.73 11.26 22.62
CA HIS A 175 19.35 10.23 23.46
C HIS A 175 20.67 10.66 24.13
N GLY A 176 21.21 11.82 23.77
CA GLY A 176 22.47 12.33 24.35
C GLY A 176 23.68 11.41 24.12
N LEU A 177 23.66 10.58 23.07
CA LEU A 177 24.76 9.67 22.76
C LEU A 177 25.87 10.38 22.00
N ASP A 178 27.12 10.00 22.30
CA ASP A 178 28.27 10.54 21.59
C ASP A 178 28.29 10.08 20.12
N PRO A 179 28.32 11.01 19.16
CA PRO A 179 28.26 10.68 17.74
C PRO A 179 29.52 9.93 17.25
N ARG A 180 30.67 10.17 17.89
CA ARG A 180 31.96 9.54 17.56
C ARG A 180 32.04 8.07 17.97
N LEU A 181 31.34 7.72 19.04
CA LEU A 181 31.31 6.35 19.58
C LEU A 181 30.14 5.54 19.01
N SER A 182 29.24 6.19 18.28
CA SER A 182 28.06 5.57 17.69
C SER A 182 28.43 4.66 16.50
N ALA A 183 27.89 3.45 16.49
CA ALA A 183 28.06 2.48 15.42
C ALA A 183 26.71 1.97 14.89
N THR A 184 26.67 1.59 13.61
CA THR A 184 25.48 1.02 12.97
C THR A 184 25.37 -0.45 13.34
N ALA A 185 24.71 -0.75 14.46
CA ALA A 185 24.56 -2.13 14.93
C ALA A 185 23.75 -2.99 13.93
N GLU A 186 22.61 -2.47 13.48
CA GLU A 186 21.63 -3.21 12.70
C GLU A 186 21.07 -2.30 11.58
N ALA A 187 20.96 -2.84 10.36
CA ALA A 187 20.37 -2.12 9.23
C ALA A 187 19.54 -3.09 8.37
N PHE A 188 18.21 -3.02 8.50
CA PHE A 188 17.28 -3.91 7.81
C PHE A 188 16.37 -3.15 6.86
N ILE A 189 15.94 -3.82 5.80
CA ILE A 189 14.99 -3.28 4.83
C ILE A 189 13.83 -4.27 4.68
N GLY A 190 12.64 -3.76 4.95
CA GLY A 190 11.40 -4.50 4.78
C GLY A 190 10.86 -4.45 3.36
N LYS A 191 9.78 -5.19 3.12
CA LYS A 191 8.94 -5.02 1.94
C LYS A 191 7.88 -3.96 2.27
N GLY A 192 7.71 -2.98 1.39
CA GLY A 192 6.61 -2.02 1.46
C GLY A 192 5.43 -2.45 0.59
N MET A 193 4.63 -1.46 0.16
CA MET A 193 3.51 -1.69 -0.76
C MET A 193 4.00 -1.85 -2.20
N PHE A 194 3.57 -2.92 -2.89
CA PHE A 194 4.00 -3.20 -4.26
C PHE A 194 2.86 -2.84 -5.22
N LEU A 195 3.10 -1.85 -6.07
CA LEU A 195 2.10 -1.33 -7.00
C LEU A 195 2.09 -2.15 -8.30
N LYS A 196 0.99 -2.85 -8.60
CA LYS A 196 0.81 -3.61 -9.84
C LYS A 196 0.55 -2.67 -11.03
N ARG A 197 1.14 -2.97 -12.19
CA ARG A 197 1.01 -2.25 -13.47
C ARG A 197 0.88 -3.25 -14.61
N VAL A 198 0.09 -2.96 -15.62
CA VAL A 198 -0.01 -3.81 -16.81
C VAL A 198 1.25 -3.63 -17.67
N SER A 199 1.79 -4.74 -18.17
CA SER A 199 2.92 -4.79 -19.10
C SER A 199 2.45 -5.47 -20.39
N PHE A 200 2.47 -4.73 -21.49
CA PHE A 200 2.05 -5.25 -22.80
C PHE A 200 3.20 -5.97 -23.49
N HIS A 201 2.89 -7.08 -24.16
CA HIS A 201 3.84 -7.91 -24.89
C HIS A 201 3.34 -8.21 -26.31
N GLY A 202 4.20 -8.78 -27.15
CA GLY A 202 3.84 -9.14 -28.52
C GLY A 202 2.73 -10.20 -28.61
N LYS A 203 2.05 -10.27 -29.77
CA LYS A 203 0.98 -11.23 -30.07
C LYS A 203 -0.22 -11.14 -29.10
N GLY A 204 -0.61 -9.93 -28.69
CA GLY A 204 -1.75 -9.71 -27.79
C GLY A 204 -1.57 -10.21 -26.36
N ARG A 205 -0.34 -10.59 -25.96
CA ARG A 205 -0.06 -11.07 -24.59
C ARG A 205 0.12 -9.91 -23.63
N SER A 206 -0.26 -10.09 -22.36
CA SER A 206 -0.02 -9.13 -21.29
C SER A 206 0.48 -9.83 -20.02
N GLY A 207 1.23 -9.10 -19.21
CA GLY A 207 1.72 -9.53 -17.91
C GLY A 207 1.53 -8.43 -16.86
N ILE A 208 1.77 -8.75 -15.59
CA ILE A 208 1.71 -7.79 -14.49
C ILE A 208 3.15 -7.45 -14.07
N LYS A 209 3.50 -6.17 -14.15
CA LYS A 209 4.75 -5.60 -13.64
C LYS A 209 4.50 -4.97 -12.29
N GLU A 210 5.38 -5.26 -11.32
CA GLU A 210 5.31 -4.65 -9.99
C GLU A 210 6.28 -3.47 -9.89
N ARG A 211 5.82 -2.38 -9.29
CA ARG A 211 6.62 -1.23 -8.86
C ARG A 211 6.78 -1.35 -7.34
N PRO A 212 7.90 -1.91 -6.87
CA PRO A 212 8.10 -2.14 -5.45
C PRO A 212 8.41 -0.83 -4.70
N GLU A 213 7.92 -0.77 -3.47
CA GLU A 213 8.37 0.19 -2.45
C GLU A 213 8.96 -0.60 -1.27
N CYS A 214 9.81 0.05 -0.49
CA CYS A 214 10.35 -0.48 0.75
C CYS A 214 10.26 0.53 1.90
#